data_AF-A0A844KCN4-F1
#
_entry.id   AF-A0A844KCN4-F1
#
_cell.length_a   1.000
_cell.length_b   1.000
_cell.length_c   1.000
_cell.angle_alpha   90.00
_cell.angle_beta   90.00
_cell.angle_gamma   90.00
#
_symmetry.space_group_name_H-M   'P 1'
#
loop_
_entity.id
_entity.type
_entity.pdbx_description
1 polymer ?
#
loop_
_entity_poly.entity_id
_entity_poly.type
_entity_poly.pdbx_seq_one_letter_code
_entity_poly.pdbx_strand_id
1 'polypeptide(L)'
;MKKVQKYFYCFLSILCLCILTFSLSGCSEIKDRIVGTSAGGGKPEGEAPKSDVSITTERTKQIGDVCELRTMSDNDFDTSTVRWKCIVQKAKLYDKPSDAGIDTSRIITSEYYKSLEMPVCIDASVAANSMMLLCDIEIENLNDFENLNITSLDLVSKDSKGEAQQVGLPNYFSHGGTEDAKYYDFTLTKGRKETVQVGWYIDPNDLDKDSLYLAIGLGNALKDQTSLATYVNLNL
;
A
#
# COMPACT_ATOMS: atom_id res chain seq x y z
N MET A 1 19.29 22.18 -63.52
CA MET A 1 19.11 20.99 -62.65
C MET A 1 19.93 20.97 -61.35
N LYS A 2 21.08 21.67 -61.21
CA LYS A 2 21.89 21.61 -59.98
C LYS A 2 21.40 22.44 -58.77
N LYS A 3 20.49 23.41 -58.96
CA LYS A 3 19.99 24.27 -57.86
C LYS A 3 18.88 23.60 -57.02
N VAL A 4 17.91 22.94 -57.65
CA VAL A 4 16.77 22.28 -56.96
C VAL A 4 17.23 21.12 -56.07
N GLN A 5 18.26 20.39 -56.49
CA GLN A 5 18.85 19.30 -55.72
C GLN A 5 19.54 19.79 -54.43
N LYS A 6 20.16 20.98 -54.45
CA LYS A 6 20.79 21.59 -53.26
C LYS A 6 19.76 21.97 -52.19
N TYR A 7 18.60 22.48 -52.59
CA TYR A 7 17.54 22.83 -51.64
C TYR A 7 16.86 21.60 -51.04
N PHE A 8 16.72 20.51 -51.81
CA PHE A 8 16.15 19.26 -51.29
C PHE A 8 17.02 18.62 -50.21
N TYR A 9 18.36 18.60 -50.40
CA TYR A 9 19.28 18.09 -49.38
C TYR A 9 19.39 19.01 -48.16
N CYS A 10 19.30 20.34 -48.32
CA CYS A 10 19.23 21.25 -47.17
C CYS A 10 17.93 21.11 -46.38
N PHE A 11 16.80 20.85 -47.06
CA PHE A 11 15.51 20.64 -46.37
C PHE A 11 15.51 19.31 -45.61
N LEU A 12 16.07 18.26 -46.21
CA LEU A 12 16.17 16.93 -45.58
C LEU A 12 17.15 16.92 -44.41
N SER A 13 18.25 17.70 -44.47
CA SER A 13 19.21 17.80 -43.35
C SER A 13 18.65 18.62 -42.17
N ILE A 14 17.88 19.68 -42.43
CA ILE A 14 17.22 20.47 -41.37
C ILE A 14 16.11 19.64 -40.70
N LEU A 15 15.31 18.91 -41.48
CA LEU A 15 14.27 18.02 -40.94
C LEU A 15 14.86 16.91 -40.07
N CYS A 16 16.01 16.35 -40.46
CA CYS A 16 16.72 15.33 -39.67
C CYS A 16 17.34 15.90 -38.38
N LEU A 17 17.84 17.14 -38.41
CA LEU A 17 18.33 17.83 -37.20
C LEU A 17 17.18 18.13 -36.21
N CYS A 18 15.99 18.49 -36.71
CA CYS A 18 14.83 18.73 -35.86
C CYS A 18 14.32 17.46 -35.16
N ILE A 19 14.40 16.29 -35.81
CA ILE A 19 13.99 15.01 -35.21
C ILE A 19 14.99 14.55 -34.13
N LEU A 20 16.29 14.87 -34.29
CA LEU A 20 17.32 14.60 -33.27
C LEU A 20 17.24 15.54 -32.06
N THR A 21 16.64 16.74 -32.19
CA THR A 21 16.42 17.63 -31.03
C THR A 21 15.21 17.24 -30.17
N PHE A 22 14.31 16.38 -30.66
CA PHE A 22 13.20 15.84 -29.86
C PHE A 22 13.58 14.59 -29.04
N SER A 23 14.77 14.04 -29.23
CA SER A 23 15.26 12.84 -28.51
C SER A 23 16.26 13.15 -27.39
N LEU A 24 16.51 14.43 -27.09
CA LEU A 24 17.41 14.86 -26.02
C LEU A 24 16.81 15.91 -25.07
N SER A 25 15.48 16.03 -25.01
CA SER A 25 14.80 16.62 -23.85
C SER A 25 14.79 15.61 -22.70
N GLY A 26 15.99 15.22 -22.25
CA GLY A 26 16.18 14.75 -20.90
C GLY A 26 15.86 15.93 -19.99
N CYS A 27 14.63 15.98 -19.49
CA CYS A 27 14.33 16.77 -18.31
C CYS A 27 15.26 16.25 -17.21
N SER A 28 16.27 17.05 -16.90
CA SER A 28 16.95 17.03 -15.62
C SER A 28 15.87 17.00 -14.54
N GLU A 29 15.68 15.87 -13.87
CA GLU A 29 15.01 15.84 -12.58
C GLU A 29 15.82 16.73 -11.64
N ILE A 30 15.36 17.97 -11.48
CA ILE A 30 15.60 18.71 -10.26
C ILE A 30 14.89 17.90 -9.18
N LYS A 31 15.67 17.25 -8.32
CA LYS A 31 15.22 16.64 -7.07
C LYS A 31 14.61 17.72 -6.19
N ASP A 32 13.37 18.08 -6.45
CA ASP A 32 12.52 18.67 -5.44
C ASP A 32 11.89 17.52 -4.65
N ARG A 33 12.35 17.43 -3.40
CA ARG A 33 11.72 16.73 -2.28
C ARG A 33 10.21 16.91 -2.35
N ILE A 34 9.50 15.92 -2.90
CA ILE A 34 8.08 15.71 -2.64
C ILE A 34 7.92 14.28 -2.14
N VAL A 35 7.29 14.25 -0.98
CA VAL A 35 6.94 13.11 -0.14
C VAL A 35 5.97 12.21 -0.88
N GLY A 36 6.22 10.90 -0.83
CA GLY A 36 5.22 9.84 -0.95
C GLY A 36 4.52 9.71 -2.30
N THR A 37 5.07 8.89 -3.20
CA THR A 37 4.24 8.18 -4.20
C THR A 37 5.00 6.95 -4.70
N SER A 38 4.52 5.75 -4.37
CA SER A 38 4.84 4.53 -5.10
C SER A 38 3.56 4.03 -5.75
N ALA A 39 3.23 4.62 -6.90
CA ALA A 39 2.31 4.05 -7.86
C ALA A 39 3.11 3.79 -9.13
N GLY A 40 3.36 2.52 -9.41
CA GLY A 40 4.07 2.07 -10.60
C GLY A 40 3.71 0.63 -10.90
N GLY A 41 2.70 0.45 -11.74
CA GLY A 41 2.37 -0.84 -12.34
C GLY A 41 3.54 -1.32 -13.20
N GLY A 42 4.39 -2.14 -12.60
CA GLY A 42 5.37 -2.97 -13.26
C GLY A 42 5.12 -4.43 -12.85
N LYS A 43 5.39 -5.38 -13.74
CA LYS A 43 5.43 -6.80 -13.35
C LYS A 43 6.31 -6.97 -12.12
N PRO A 44 5.92 -7.77 -11.11
CA PRO A 44 6.77 -8.05 -9.98
C PRO A 44 7.92 -8.94 -10.45
N GLU A 45 9.08 -8.34 -10.71
CA GLU A 45 10.36 -9.05 -10.68
C GLU A 45 10.97 -8.81 -9.30
N GLY A 46 10.77 -9.75 -8.38
CA GLY A 46 11.32 -9.66 -7.03
C GLY A 46 10.72 -10.70 -6.08
N GLU A 47 11.56 -11.23 -5.18
CA GLU A 47 11.12 -12.10 -4.08
C GLU A 47 10.07 -11.40 -3.22
N ALA A 48 9.12 -12.17 -2.67
CA ALA A 48 8.11 -11.63 -1.75
C ALA A 48 8.79 -10.88 -0.59
N PRO A 49 8.30 -9.67 -0.21
CA PRO A 49 8.92 -8.89 0.86
C PRO A 49 8.77 -9.61 2.20
N LYS A 50 9.87 -10.23 2.67
CA LYS A 50 9.97 -10.77 4.03
C LYS A 50 10.42 -9.66 4.96
N SER A 51 9.71 -9.48 6.07
CA SER A 51 10.13 -8.58 7.12
C SER A 51 10.83 -9.38 8.22
N ASP A 52 12.09 -9.07 8.51
CA ASP A 52 12.80 -9.64 9.68
C ASP A 52 12.29 -9.05 11.02
N VAL A 53 11.11 -8.42 11.03
CA VAL A 53 10.54 -7.78 12.21
C VAL A 53 9.65 -8.77 12.96
N SER A 54 10.09 -9.11 14.17
CA SER A 54 9.34 -10.01 15.06
C SER A 54 8.07 -9.38 15.62
N ILE A 55 7.00 -10.18 15.67
CA ILE A 55 5.77 -9.86 16.40
C ILE A 55 5.99 -10.24 17.88
N THR A 56 6.25 -9.24 18.72
CA THR A 56 6.48 -9.42 20.16
C THR A 56 5.23 -9.06 20.98
N THR A 57 5.12 -9.60 22.19
CA THR A 57 4.01 -9.28 23.11
C THR A 57 3.93 -7.78 23.42
N GLU A 58 5.06 -7.10 23.56
CA GLU A 58 5.12 -5.65 23.85
C GLU A 58 4.57 -4.79 22.71
N ARG A 59 4.70 -5.27 21.47
CA ARG A 59 4.20 -4.61 20.26
C ARG A 59 2.81 -5.11 19.85
N THR A 60 2.28 -6.09 20.56
CA THR A 60 0.96 -6.67 20.29
C THR A 60 -0.11 -5.92 21.07
N LYS A 61 -1.19 -5.57 20.37
CA LYS A 61 -2.40 -4.94 20.88
C LYS A 61 -3.60 -5.83 20.59
N GLN A 62 -4.71 -5.56 21.26
CA GLN A 62 -5.99 -6.23 21.02
C GLN A 62 -6.93 -5.31 20.23
N ILE A 63 -7.94 -5.91 19.61
CA ILE A 63 -9.10 -5.17 19.07
C ILE A 63 -9.64 -4.25 20.17
N GLY A 64 -9.89 -2.98 19.82
CA GLY A 64 -10.32 -1.92 20.73
C GLY A 64 -9.18 -1.08 21.34
N ASP A 65 -7.92 -1.54 21.27
CA ASP A 65 -6.79 -0.74 21.73
C ASP A 65 -6.44 0.39 20.74
N VAL A 66 -5.96 1.51 21.27
CA VAL A 66 -5.42 2.61 20.48
C VAL A 66 -4.02 2.24 19.98
N CYS A 67 -3.84 2.29 18.66
CA CYS A 67 -2.58 2.14 17.96
C CYS A 67 -2.15 3.47 17.34
N GLU A 68 -0.85 3.68 17.20
CA GLU A 68 -0.28 4.93 16.71
C GLU A 68 0.66 4.67 15.53
N LEU A 69 0.38 5.31 14.41
CA LEU A 69 1.32 5.40 13.31
C LEU A 69 2.31 6.53 13.63
N ARG A 70 3.58 6.20 13.82
CA ARG A 70 4.65 7.15 14.15
C ARG A 70 5.62 7.26 12.98
N THR A 71 6.14 8.46 12.71
CA THR A 71 7.27 8.67 11.79
C THR A 71 8.51 9.08 12.57
N MET A 72 9.66 8.51 12.20
CA MET A 72 10.97 8.94 12.68
C MET A 72 11.34 10.28 12.02
N SER A 73 11.98 11.19 12.75
CA SER A 73 12.58 12.40 12.16
C SER A 73 13.97 12.09 11.59
N ASP A 74 14.31 12.72 10.46
CA ASP A 74 15.62 12.57 9.78
C ASP A 74 16.82 12.96 10.68
N ASN A 75 16.59 13.72 11.74
CA ASN A 75 17.60 14.16 12.69
C ASN A 75 17.12 13.88 14.12
N ASP A 76 17.99 13.25 14.90
CA ASP A 76 17.85 12.90 16.32
C ASP A 76 16.86 11.80 16.70
N PHE A 77 17.33 11.00 17.67
CA PHE A 77 16.62 9.99 18.45
C PHE A 77 15.44 10.56 19.27
N ASP A 78 14.91 11.73 18.94
CA ASP A 78 13.67 12.25 19.50
C ASP A 78 12.50 11.54 18.82
N THR A 79 12.08 10.46 19.45
CA THR A 79 11.02 9.61 18.91
C THR A 79 9.73 10.42 18.76
N SER A 80 9.28 10.48 17.50
CA SER A 80 7.93 10.11 17.06
C SER A 80 6.79 11.12 17.22
N THR A 81 6.67 11.99 16.22
CA THR A 81 5.38 12.59 15.88
C THR A 81 4.40 11.49 15.53
N VAL A 82 3.30 11.40 16.29
CA VAL A 82 2.17 10.54 15.96
C VAL A 82 1.47 11.14 14.75
N ARG A 83 1.49 10.42 13.64
CA ARG A 83 0.84 10.79 12.38
C ARG A 83 -0.66 10.56 12.50
N TRP A 84 -1.06 9.32 12.79
CA TRP A 84 -2.47 8.94 12.99
C TRP A 84 -2.61 8.09 14.24
N LYS A 85 -3.80 8.12 14.81
CA LYS A 85 -4.26 7.07 15.71
C LYS A 85 -5.23 6.19 14.98
N CYS A 86 -5.23 4.90 15.27
CA CYS A 86 -6.26 4.01 14.80
C CYS A 86 -6.69 3.02 15.88
N ILE A 87 -7.96 2.61 15.80
CA ILE A 87 -8.56 1.59 16.65
C ILE A 87 -9.21 0.58 15.71
N VAL A 88 -8.72 -0.65 15.69
CA VAL A 88 -9.44 -1.75 15.05
C VAL A 88 -10.64 -2.07 15.93
N GLN A 89 -11.84 -1.75 15.47
CA GLN A 89 -13.07 -1.92 16.22
C GLN A 89 -13.62 -3.35 16.08
N LYS A 90 -13.43 -3.94 14.89
CA LYS A 90 -13.94 -5.26 14.54
C LYS A 90 -13.10 -5.86 13.43
N ALA A 91 -12.91 -7.18 13.49
CA ALA A 91 -12.36 -7.99 12.41
C ALA A 91 -13.28 -9.21 12.22
N LYS A 92 -13.59 -9.56 10.97
CA LYS A 92 -14.44 -10.74 10.69
C LYS A 92 -14.10 -11.33 9.32
N LEU A 93 -14.07 -12.66 9.28
CA LEU A 93 -14.02 -13.44 8.04
C LEU A 93 -15.43 -13.63 7.47
N TYR A 94 -15.54 -13.50 6.16
CA TYR A 94 -16.73 -13.78 5.38
C TYR A 94 -16.35 -14.73 4.25
N ASP A 95 -17.23 -15.68 3.92
CA ASP A 95 -16.99 -16.64 2.84
C ASP A 95 -16.84 -15.93 1.47
N LYS A 96 -17.47 -14.75 1.32
CA LYS A 96 -17.30 -13.83 0.18
C LYS A 96 -17.67 -12.39 0.56
N PRO A 97 -17.19 -11.36 -0.17
CA PRO A 97 -17.49 -9.95 0.12
C PRO A 97 -18.99 -9.61 0.15
N SER A 98 -19.79 -10.25 -0.72
CA SER A 98 -21.25 -10.01 -0.76
C SER A 98 -21.97 -10.43 0.52
N ASP A 99 -21.44 -11.39 1.29
CA ASP A 99 -22.01 -11.77 2.60
C ASP A 99 -21.79 -10.70 3.68
N ALA A 100 -20.83 -9.79 3.45
CA ALA A 100 -20.62 -8.59 4.25
C ALA A 100 -21.43 -7.38 3.75
N GLY A 101 -22.23 -7.54 2.68
CA GLY A 101 -22.97 -6.44 2.06
C GLY A 101 -22.10 -5.51 1.19
N ILE A 102 -20.89 -5.95 0.81
CA ILE A 102 -20.00 -5.16 -0.05
C ILE A 102 -20.47 -5.25 -1.51
N ASP A 103 -20.58 -4.10 -2.16
CA ASP A 103 -20.69 -4.00 -3.61
C ASP A 103 -19.39 -4.50 -4.27
N THR A 104 -19.47 -5.66 -4.91
CA THR A 104 -18.31 -6.32 -5.50
C THR A 104 -17.67 -5.55 -6.64
N SER A 105 -18.35 -4.55 -7.24
CA SER A 105 -17.75 -3.66 -8.24
C SER A 105 -16.66 -2.76 -7.66
N ARG A 106 -16.60 -2.63 -6.33
CA ARG A 106 -15.59 -1.85 -5.60
C ARG A 106 -14.35 -2.65 -5.23
N ILE A 107 -14.35 -3.95 -5.50
CA ILE A 107 -13.21 -4.85 -5.29
C ILE A 107 -12.20 -4.63 -6.42
N ILE A 108 -10.93 -4.51 -6.07
CA ILE A 108 -9.84 -4.32 -7.05
C ILE A 108 -8.90 -5.52 -7.11
N THR A 109 -8.21 -5.63 -8.23
CA THR A 109 -7.06 -6.52 -8.38
C THR A 109 -5.93 -6.01 -7.49
N SER A 110 -5.33 -6.88 -6.69
CA SER A 110 -4.31 -6.49 -5.71
C SER A 110 -3.28 -7.59 -5.49
N GLU A 111 -2.12 -7.22 -4.94
CA GLU A 111 -1.01 -8.14 -4.72
C GLU A 111 -1.22 -9.04 -3.50
N TYR A 112 -0.83 -10.31 -3.63
CA TYR A 112 -0.81 -11.34 -2.61
C TYR A 112 0.61 -11.92 -2.50
N TYR A 113 1.20 -11.81 -1.31
CA TYR A 113 2.64 -11.98 -1.09
C TYR A 113 3.03 -13.34 -0.50
N LYS A 114 2.07 -14.24 -0.24
CA LYS A 114 2.37 -15.57 0.36
C LYS A 114 2.90 -16.61 -0.62
N SER A 115 2.88 -16.34 -1.92
CA SER A 115 3.49 -17.21 -2.93
C SER A 115 5.02 -17.26 -2.74
N LEU A 116 5.58 -18.47 -2.81
CA LEU A 116 6.94 -18.80 -2.37
C LEU A 116 8.07 -18.14 -3.20
N GLU A 117 7.78 -17.59 -4.38
CA GLU A 117 8.80 -17.06 -5.29
C GLU A 117 8.55 -15.62 -5.74
N MET A 118 7.30 -15.22 -6.00
CA MET A 118 6.94 -13.88 -6.42
C MET A 118 5.53 -13.50 -5.94
N PRO A 119 5.27 -12.21 -5.65
CA PRO A 119 3.91 -11.70 -5.48
C PRO A 119 3.00 -12.12 -6.63
N VAL A 120 1.78 -12.56 -6.31
CA VAL A 120 0.75 -12.89 -7.29
C VAL A 120 -0.33 -11.82 -7.23
N CYS A 121 -0.75 -11.32 -8.38
CA CYS A 121 -1.93 -10.45 -8.43
C CYS A 121 -3.20 -11.31 -8.38
N ILE A 122 -4.04 -11.07 -7.39
CA ILE A 122 -5.37 -11.67 -7.30
C ILE A 122 -6.33 -10.78 -8.06
N ASP A 123 -6.90 -11.30 -9.15
CA ASP A 123 -7.88 -10.57 -9.95
C ASP A 123 -9.10 -10.18 -9.12
N ALA A 124 -9.65 -8.99 -9.39
CA ALA A 124 -10.85 -8.47 -8.74
C ALA A 124 -12.03 -9.46 -8.77
N SER A 125 -12.21 -10.18 -9.89
CA SER A 125 -13.27 -11.18 -10.05
C SER A 125 -13.07 -12.41 -9.16
N VAL A 126 -11.82 -12.80 -8.90
CA VAL A 126 -11.47 -13.89 -7.98
C VAL A 126 -11.70 -13.41 -6.54
N ALA A 127 -11.15 -12.26 -6.17
CA ALA A 127 -11.34 -11.67 -4.84
C ALA A 127 -12.82 -11.44 -4.50
N ALA A 128 -13.64 -11.02 -5.48
CA ALA A 128 -15.08 -10.81 -5.31
C ALA A 128 -15.89 -12.08 -4.97
N ASN A 129 -15.31 -13.27 -5.19
CA ASN A 129 -15.96 -14.57 -4.99
C ASN A 129 -15.21 -15.47 -4.00
N SER A 130 -14.27 -14.91 -3.24
CA SER A 130 -13.41 -15.65 -2.32
C SER A 130 -13.54 -15.15 -0.89
N MET A 131 -13.01 -15.91 0.07
CA MET A 131 -13.01 -15.51 1.47
C MET A 131 -12.34 -14.14 1.65
N MET A 132 -12.98 -13.29 2.45
CA MET A 132 -12.52 -11.96 2.76
C MET A 132 -12.44 -11.74 4.26
N LEU A 133 -11.29 -11.27 4.73
CA LEU A 133 -11.17 -10.61 6.01
C LEU A 133 -11.60 -9.16 5.85
N LEU A 134 -12.56 -8.70 6.66
CA LEU A 134 -12.99 -7.31 6.71
C LEU A 134 -12.76 -6.74 8.11
N CYS A 135 -12.10 -5.58 8.17
CA CYS A 135 -11.86 -4.85 9.40
C CYS A 135 -12.59 -3.50 9.38
N ASP A 136 -13.28 -3.18 10.48
CA ASP A 136 -13.80 -1.83 10.75
C ASP A 136 -12.75 -1.09 11.61
N ILE A 137 -12.27 0.05 11.13
CA ILE A 137 -11.12 0.75 11.70
C ILE A 137 -11.47 2.22 11.88
N GLU A 138 -11.49 2.70 13.12
CA GLU A 138 -11.52 4.15 13.38
C GLU A 138 -10.12 4.72 13.16
N ILE A 139 -10.02 5.79 12.37
CA ILE A 139 -8.78 6.53 12.13
C ILE A 139 -8.96 7.98 12.55
N GLU A 140 -7.99 8.52 13.28
CA GLU A 140 -7.87 9.93 13.64
C GLU A 140 -6.62 10.52 12.98
N ASN A 141 -6.80 11.55 12.14
CA ASN A 141 -5.65 12.25 11.57
C ASN A 141 -5.09 13.28 12.56
N LEU A 142 -3.82 13.16 12.93
CA LEU A 142 -3.14 14.13 13.79
C LEU A 142 -2.15 15.02 13.01
N ASN A 143 -1.99 14.79 11.71
CA ASN A 143 -1.13 15.58 10.84
C ASN A 143 -1.80 16.83 10.31
N ASP A 144 -0.98 17.81 9.92
CA ASP A 144 -1.42 18.97 9.16
C ASP A 144 -1.75 18.63 7.69
N PHE A 145 -1.29 17.48 7.20
CA PHE A 145 -1.65 16.99 5.86
C PHE A 145 -2.94 16.18 5.91
N GLU A 146 -3.86 16.48 5.00
CA GLU A 146 -5.17 15.84 4.97
C GLU A 146 -5.21 14.57 4.12
N ASN A 147 -4.20 14.30 3.30
CA ASN A 147 -4.15 13.10 2.45
C ASN A 147 -3.46 11.95 3.20
N LEU A 148 -4.23 10.91 3.47
CA LEU A 148 -3.83 9.69 4.13
C LEU A 148 -3.84 8.54 3.10
N ASN A 149 -3.03 7.52 3.34
CA ASN A 149 -3.01 6.31 2.51
C ASN A 149 -3.14 5.05 3.38
N ILE A 150 -4.18 4.25 3.11
CA ILE A 150 -4.54 3.10 3.94
C ILE A 150 -3.54 1.93 3.86
N THR A 151 -2.62 1.93 2.88
CA THR A 151 -1.52 0.93 2.80
C THR A 151 -0.50 1.06 3.93
N SER A 152 -0.61 2.07 4.80
CA SER A 152 0.10 2.10 6.09
C SER A 152 -0.43 1.05 7.09
N LEU A 153 -1.55 0.38 6.76
CA LEU A 153 -2.12 -0.75 7.48
C LEU A 153 -1.89 -2.02 6.66
N ASP A 154 -1.04 -2.89 7.16
CA ASP A 154 -0.63 -4.11 6.49
C ASP A 154 -1.27 -5.33 7.16
N LEU A 155 -1.92 -6.19 6.38
CA LEU A 155 -2.29 -7.51 6.88
C LEU A 155 -1.04 -8.40 6.91
N VAL A 156 -0.73 -8.95 8.07
CA VAL A 156 0.41 -9.86 8.25
C VAL A 156 -0.03 -11.16 8.90
N SER A 157 0.72 -12.22 8.58
CA SER A 157 0.68 -13.50 9.27
C SER A 157 1.96 -13.68 10.07
N LYS A 158 1.86 -14.33 11.23
CA LYS A 158 3.03 -14.70 12.03
C LYS A 158 3.55 -16.06 11.58
N ASP A 159 4.82 -16.13 11.18
CA ASP A 159 5.44 -17.41 10.83
C ASP A 159 5.91 -18.21 12.07
N SER A 160 6.51 -19.38 11.82
CA SER A 160 6.99 -20.29 12.88
C SER A 160 8.14 -19.72 13.72
N LYS A 161 8.82 -18.67 13.26
CA LYS A 161 9.85 -17.94 14.01
C LYS A 161 9.28 -16.76 14.79
N GLY A 162 8.00 -16.44 14.59
CA GLY A 162 7.36 -15.27 15.18
C GLY A 162 7.57 -13.99 14.36
N GLU A 163 8.03 -14.10 13.12
CA GLU A 163 8.28 -12.96 12.23
C GLU A 163 7.00 -12.59 11.45
N ALA A 164 6.84 -11.29 11.17
CA ALA A 164 5.70 -10.80 10.41
C ALA A 164 5.92 -11.02 8.91
N GLN A 165 5.03 -11.78 8.28
CA GLN A 165 5.00 -12.00 6.83
C GLN A 165 3.78 -11.30 6.25
N GLN A 166 3.99 -10.32 5.37
CA GLN A 166 2.90 -9.60 4.72
C GLN A 166 2.04 -10.57 3.90
N VAL A 167 0.72 -10.43 4.00
CA VAL A 167 -0.23 -11.31 3.29
C VAL A 167 -0.53 -10.74 1.91
N GLY A 168 -0.84 -9.44 1.83
CA GLY A 168 -1.23 -8.78 0.60
C GLY A 168 -1.71 -7.35 0.85
N LEU A 169 -1.92 -6.61 -0.24
CA LEU A 169 -2.58 -5.31 -0.20
C LEU A 169 -4.10 -5.47 -0.09
N PRO A 170 -4.84 -4.46 0.42
CA PRO A 170 -6.29 -4.54 0.49
C PRO A 170 -6.91 -4.71 -0.89
N ASN A 171 -7.91 -5.58 -1.02
CA ASN A 171 -8.75 -5.66 -2.23
C ASN A 171 -9.99 -4.76 -2.13
N TYR A 172 -10.33 -4.33 -0.92
CA TYR A 172 -11.47 -3.47 -0.65
C TYR A 172 -11.10 -2.33 0.29
N PHE A 173 -11.55 -1.13 -0.07
CA PHE A 173 -11.54 0.02 0.81
C PHE A 173 -12.86 0.80 0.68
N SER A 174 -13.51 1.03 1.81
CA SER A 174 -14.79 1.77 1.89
C SER A 174 -14.73 3.19 1.30
N HIS A 175 -13.56 3.81 1.28
CA HIS A 175 -13.30 5.13 0.68
C HIS A 175 -12.49 5.03 -0.61
N GLY A 176 -12.38 3.82 -1.17
CA GLY A 176 -11.59 3.57 -2.35
C GLY A 176 -11.98 4.49 -3.51
N GLY A 177 -10.99 5.19 -4.06
CA GLY A 177 -11.16 6.02 -5.25
C GLY A 177 -11.55 5.20 -6.47
N THR A 178 -12.05 5.86 -7.51
CA THR A 178 -12.37 5.22 -8.81
C THR A 178 -11.15 5.11 -9.73
N GLU A 179 -10.04 5.75 -9.36
CA GLU A 179 -8.76 5.69 -10.08
C GLU A 179 -7.82 4.75 -9.32
N ASP A 180 -7.33 3.70 -10.00
CA ASP A 180 -6.45 2.69 -9.39
C ASP A 180 -5.27 3.30 -8.62
N ALA A 181 -4.64 4.35 -9.19
CA ALA A 181 -3.47 5.01 -8.59
C ALA A 181 -3.75 5.72 -7.26
N LYS A 182 -5.02 6.06 -6.98
CA LYS A 182 -5.45 6.74 -5.75
C LYS A 182 -6.43 5.89 -4.95
N TYR A 183 -6.56 4.61 -5.28
CA TYR A 183 -7.56 3.75 -4.64
C TYR A 183 -7.39 3.73 -3.12
N TYR A 184 -6.15 3.74 -2.62
CA TYR A 184 -5.85 3.69 -1.20
C TYR A 184 -5.79 5.06 -0.51
N ASP A 185 -5.93 6.15 -1.27
CA ASP A 185 -5.88 7.49 -0.72
C ASP A 185 -7.23 7.87 -0.13
N PHE A 186 -7.23 8.54 1.03
CA PHE A 186 -8.42 9.16 1.60
C PHE A 186 -8.08 10.48 2.27
N THR A 187 -9.01 11.42 2.22
CA THR A 187 -8.83 12.76 2.81
C THR A 187 -9.52 12.82 4.16
N LEU A 188 -8.77 13.17 5.21
CA LEU A 188 -9.29 13.37 6.56
C LEU A 188 -8.61 14.58 7.21
N THR A 189 -9.36 15.64 7.48
CA THR A 189 -8.83 16.85 8.12
C THR A 189 -8.27 16.57 9.52
N LYS A 190 -7.22 17.30 9.92
CA LYS A 190 -6.60 17.21 11.25
C LYS A 190 -7.63 17.26 12.39
N GLY A 191 -7.49 16.34 13.34
CA GLY A 191 -8.35 16.18 14.52
C GLY A 191 -9.70 15.53 14.23
N ARG A 192 -10.01 15.19 12.98
CA ARG A 192 -11.22 14.44 12.63
C ARG A 192 -10.98 12.95 12.78
N LYS A 193 -12.09 12.26 13.08
CA LYS A 193 -12.17 10.80 13.21
C LYS A 193 -13.17 10.25 12.22
N GLU A 194 -12.85 9.11 11.64
CA GLU A 194 -13.74 8.40 10.74
C GLU A 194 -13.55 6.89 10.88
N THR A 195 -14.65 6.14 10.80
CA THR A 195 -14.60 4.68 10.73
C THR A 195 -14.63 4.26 9.26
N VAL A 196 -13.58 3.54 8.85
CA VAL A 196 -13.44 3.00 7.50
C VAL A 196 -13.46 1.47 7.54
N GLN A 197 -13.92 0.86 6.46
CA GLN A 197 -13.80 -0.58 6.26
C GLN A 197 -12.68 -0.88 5.27
N VAL A 198 -11.84 -1.84 5.61
CA VAL A 198 -10.72 -2.32 4.79
C VAL A 198 -10.78 -3.83 4.71
N GLY A 199 -10.66 -4.40 3.51
CA GLY A 199 -10.82 -5.82 3.26
C GLY A 199 -9.71 -6.45 2.43
N TRP A 200 -9.33 -7.67 2.80
CA TRP A 200 -8.27 -8.45 2.15
C TRP A 200 -8.82 -9.80 1.70
N TYR A 201 -8.36 -10.25 0.54
CA TYR A 201 -8.48 -11.64 0.12
C TYR A 201 -7.73 -12.57 1.09
N ILE A 202 -8.34 -13.71 1.42
CA ILE A 202 -7.76 -14.75 2.27
C ILE A 202 -7.85 -16.08 1.53
N ASP A 203 -6.70 -16.76 1.34
CA ASP A 203 -6.72 -18.18 0.99
C ASP A 203 -6.74 -19.01 2.28
N PRO A 204 -7.85 -19.73 2.58
CA PRO A 204 -7.95 -20.53 3.80
C PRO A 204 -7.03 -21.75 3.81
N ASN A 205 -6.44 -22.14 2.67
CA ASN A 205 -5.48 -23.24 2.63
C ASN A 205 -4.06 -22.80 3.01
N ASP A 206 -3.78 -21.50 2.89
CA ASP A 206 -2.44 -20.94 3.09
C ASP A 206 -2.27 -20.26 4.46
N LEU A 207 -3.36 -19.82 5.08
CA LEU A 207 -3.34 -18.93 6.24
C LEU A 207 -4.01 -19.55 7.47
N ASP A 208 -3.24 -19.65 8.54
CA ASP A 208 -3.78 -19.88 9.88
C ASP A 208 -4.40 -18.58 10.40
N LYS A 209 -5.73 -18.57 10.57
CA LYS A 209 -6.49 -17.41 11.02
C LYS A 209 -6.07 -16.91 12.40
N ASP A 210 -5.57 -17.80 13.27
CA ASP A 210 -5.12 -17.45 14.62
C ASP A 210 -3.74 -16.75 14.59
N SER A 211 -3.10 -16.72 13.43
CA SER A 211 -1.81 -16.08 13.18
C SER A 211 -1.92 -14.71 12.50
N LEU A 212 -3.15 -14.19 12.26
CA LEU A 212 -3.37 -12.95 11.54
C LEU A 212 -3.36 -11.71 12.46
N TYR A 213 -2.61 -10.69 12.02
CA TYR A 213 -2.49 -9.41 12.69
C TYR A 213 -2.66 -8.28 11.68
N LEU A 214 -3.23 -7.16 12.11
CA LEU A 214 -3.09 -5.90 11.39
C LEU A 214 -1.85 -5.17 11.91
N ALA A 215 -0.86 -4.97 11.06
CA ALA A 215 0.33 -4.20 11.37
C ALA A 215 0.12 -2.73 10.98
N ILE A 216 0.45 -1.82 11.89
CA ILE A 216 0.37 -0.38 11.68
C ILE A 216 1.77 0.17 11.52
N GLY A 217 2.09 0.67 10.33
CA GLY A 217 3.39 1.29 10.03
C GLY A 217 4.50 0.32 9.63
N LEU A 218 4.17 -0.89 9.16
CA LEU A 218 5.17 -1.85 8.68
C LEU A 218 5.86 -1.35 7.40
N GLY A 219 5.14 -0.71 6.47
CA GLY A 219 5.76 -0.09 5.27
C GLY A 219 6.85 0.96 5.59
N ASN A 220 6.76 1.66 6.72
CA ASN A 220 7.81 2.56 7.19
C ASN A 220 9.01 1.81 7.81
N ALA A 221 8.83 0.57 8.23
CA ALA A 221 9.85 -0.25 8.88
C ALA A 221 10.84 -0.89 7.91
N LEU A 222 10.44 -1.10 6.65
CA LEU A 222 11.28 -1.74 5.63
C LEU A 222 12.43 -0.85 5.14
N LYS A 223 12.42 0.45 5.46
CA LYS A 223 13.49 1.38 5.06
C LYS A 223 14.63 1.48 6.08
N ASP A 224 14.33 1.41 7.38
CA ASP A 224 15.28 1.86 8.41
C ASP A 224 15.60 0.80 9.49
N GLN A 225 15.16 -0.46 9.32
CA GLN A 225 15.37 -1.60 10.26
C GLN A 225 14.99 -1.34 11.73
N THR A 226 14.30 -0.24 12.02
CA THR A 226 13.87 0.19 13.36
C THR A 226 12.35 0.32 13.36
N SER A 227 11.67 -0.81 13.14
CA SER A 227 10.22 -0.86 13.09
C SER A 227 9.59 -0.38 14.41
N LEU A 228 8.81 0.69 14.34
CA LEU A 228 7.83 1.08 15.37
C LEU A 228 6.46 0.43 15.13
N ALA A 229 6.40 -0.61 14.28
CA ALA A 229 5.14 -1.24 13.96
C ALA A 229 4.46 -1.81 15.21
N THR A 230 3.18 -1.51 15.31
CA THR A 230 2.29 -2.11 16.30
C THR A 230 1.43 -3.15 15.60
N TYR A 231 1.18 -4.27 16.25
CA TYR A 231 0.44 -5.40 15.69
C TYR A 231 -0.85 -5.61 16.47
N VAL A 232 -2.00 -5.49 15.82
CA VAL A 232 -3.29 -5.81 16.45
C VAL A 232 -3.62 -7.27 16.15
N ASN A 233 -3.72 -8.10 17.18
CA ASN A 233 -4.23 -9.46 17.03
C ASN A 233 -5.72 -9.40 16.66
N LEU A 234 -6.10 -10.07 15.56
CA LEU A 234 -7.46 -10.03 15.02
C LEU A 234 -8.42 -11.01 15.68
N ASN A 235 -7.93 -12.01 16.45
CA ASN A 235 -8.74 -12.97 17.21
C ASN A 235 -9.93 -13.56 16.40
N LEU A 236 -9.64 -14.16 15.23
CA LEU A 236 -10.62 -14.66 14.24
C LEU A 236 -11.08 -16.10 14.49
#